data_AF-A0A7J6LJF2-F1
#
_entry.id   AF-A0A7J6LJF2-F1
#
_cell.length_a   1.000
_cell.length_b   1.000
_cell.length_c   1.000
_cell.angle_alpha   90.00
_cell.angle_beta   90.00
_cell.angle_gamma   90.00
#
_symmetry.space_group_name_H-M   'P 1'
#
loop_
_entity.id
_entity.type
_entity.pdbx_description
1 polymer ?
#
loop_
_entity_poly.entity_id
_entity_poly.type
_entity_poly.pdbx_seq_one_letter_code
_entity_poly.pdbx_strand_id
1 'polypeptide(L)'
;MSRRGDTLCEIADVLADMDEKQLEQARTALEKIRHARKEERILYDSSEVDRRTMLLKQLQEGPVVMLGVSNIHGVGVFAVTNLYKGINPFEGVAVEQATDEYEIFTDKDLSTLQPAVRQLCLSFFAPFTSGNGYYSLPEVGEEGLAYPVNATGLNTLDVSWYLNHSEVPNIELIEVAAIGSPLSTSFMRFALTSLLAKVTAIGAAKDDDYTVLSILSGGSMVYVDTIPELLHKVGVEVDGRIATLLSTANIKTLKFAECQIVPTSSGSVSNADLCDYLHGARRHLPDLQVTCGRNIAGEMTQLDDTLHVNDPDAYMQDYLRRMNMGEVWGLIQQYPRREVTVAVIDQGVNFSDPDMAPLRGTFTTSDGKVIDGGWNFQYGNSTLTLGFHHGQRVSRVLAARGNNSAGMVGVAPDHVRLVSLQISGAMSQFLEALDMAIDLGVDVISMSLTYHMNGYSSSEKALLRTALLRAQQRNIVLVSSAGNDNMDAHDCYPCWYGGPSAICVTALNNDANNTLANFSNFGNRVDIAAFGTSIYSGSLVPGVHVWSSGASFATPMVSAGAAILLSLGVQPSRVKSILVSSTDPLQGSNKHIRPRSGALNILSSVQNAIQMYGLRTTNRNLRATS
;
A
#
# COMPACT_ATOMS: atom_id res chain seq x y z
N MET A 1 -7.41 -7.28 53.62
CA MET A 1 -6.62 -6.06 53.89
C MET A 1 -5.77 -5.80 52.66
N SER A 2 -5.59 -4.63 52.08
CA SER A 2 -6.15 -3.28 52.24
C SER A 2 -5.26 -2.40 51.35
N ARG A 3 -5.85 -1.66 50.40
CA ARG A 3 -5.33 -0.42 49.77
C ARG A 3 -4.09 -0.61 48.86
N ARG A 4 -3.95 0.08 47.72
CA ARG A 4 -4.42 1.42 47.37
C ARG A 4 -4.92 1.51 45.92
N GLY A 5 -6.13 2.07 45.75
CA GLY A 5 -6.35 3.08 44.71
C GLY A 5 -5.90 4.44 45.24
N ASP A 6 -6.15 5.49 44.45
CA ASP A 6 -5.98 6.93 44.78
C ASP A 6 -4.74 7.59 44.14
N THR A 7 -4.78 7.87 42.83
CA THR A 7 -3.76 8.74 42.16
C THR A 7 -4.32 10.10 41.74
N LEU A 8 -5.60 10.37 42.01
CA LEU A 8 -6.19 11.72 41.85
C LEU A 8 -6.24 12.50 43.17
N CYS A 9 -5.98 11.87 44.33
CA CYS A 9 -5.78 12.57 45.60
C CYS A 9 -4.30 12.90 45.90
N GLU A 10 -3.33 12.18 45.32
CA GLU A 10 -1.89 12.40 45.61
C GLU A 10 -1.33 13.72 45.04
N ILE A 11 -1.94 14.31 44.01
CA ILE A 11 -1.52 15.62 43.51
C ILE A 11 -2.00 16.75 44.44
N ALA A 12 -3.15 16.57 45.10
CA ALA A 12 -3.67 17.54 46.07
C ALA A 12 -2.88 17.51 47.39
N ASP A 13 -2.45 16.32 47.84
CA ASP A 13 -1.65 16.16 49.06
C ASP A 13 -0.20 16.67 48.89
N VAL A 14 0.40 16.49 47.71
CA VAL A 14 1.73 17.06 47.39
C VAL A 14 1.70 18.59 47.35
N LEU A 15 0.57 19.19 46.98
CA LEU A 15 0.39 20.65 46.99
C LEU A 15 0.06 21.21 48.39
N ALA A 16 -0.39 20.37 49.32
CA ALA A 16 -0.77 20.76 50.68
C ALA A 16 0.42 20.77 51.67
N ASP A 17 1.49 20.03 51.38
CA ASP A 17 2.70 19.92 52.22
C ASP A 17 3.85 20.86 51.78
N MET A 18 3.67 21.63 50.70
CA MET A 18 4.66 22.60 50.25
C MET A 18 4.62 23.84 51.13
N ASP A 19 5.77 24.25 51.69
CA ASP A 19 5.84 25.53 52.36
C ASP A 19 5.59 26.69 51.38
N GLU A 20 5.22 27.87 51.90
CA GLU A 20 4.86 29.03 51.07
C GLU A 20 5.98 29.42 50.09
N LYS A 21 7.23 29.10 50.42
CA LYS A 21 8.41 29.38 49.59
C LYS A 21 8.56 28.37 48.45
N GLN A 22 8.23 27.11 48.67
CA GLN A 22 8.19 26.05 47.65
C GLN A 22 7.00 26.24 46.70
N LEU A 23 5.84 26.64 47.23
CA LEU A 23 4.65 26.96 46.43
C LEU A 23 4.88 28.18 45.54
N GLU A 24 5.59 29.19 46.04
CA GLU A 24 5.98 30.36 45.26
C GLU A 24 7.04 30.02 44.20
N GLN A 25 8.00 29.13 44.50
CA GLN A 25 8.95 28.61 43.50
C GLN A 25 8.26 27.80 42.40
N ALA A 26 7.28 26.96 42.76
CA ALA A 26 6.50 26.19 41.79
C ALA A 26 5.60 27.10 40.94
N ARG A 27 4.95 28.11 41.53
CA ARG A 27 4.19 29.14 40.80
C ARG A 27 5.07 29.96 39.89
N THR A 28 6.24 30.39 40.35
CA THR A 28 7.23 31.11 39.53
C THR A 28 7.75 30.24 38.38
N ALA A 29 7.96 28.94 38.61
CA ALA A 29 8.34 28.00 37.57
C ALA A 29 7.19 27.78 36.57
N LEU A 30 5.94 27.68 37.04
CA LEU A 30 4.76 27.53 36.19
C LEU A 30 4.44 28.80 35.40
N GLU A 31 4.67 29.98 35.99
CA GLU A 31 4.56 31.27 35.31
C GLU A 31 5.70 31.48 34.32
N LYS A 32 6.93 31.07 34.63
CA LYS A 32 8.02 31.05 33.63
C LYS A 32 7.73 30.08 32.49
N ILE A 33 7.12 28.92 32.75
CA ILE A 33 6.69 27.98 31.71
C ILE A 33 5.50 28.55 30.93
N ARG A 34 4.55 29.24 31.58
CA ARG A 34 3.43 29.93 30.92
C ARG A 34 3.90 31.13 30.11
N HIS A 35 4.88 31.90 30.58
CA HIS A 35 5.48 33.03 29.86
C HIS A 35 6.34 32.53 28.70
N ALA A 36 7.14 31.48 28.89
CA ALA A 36 7.86 30.79 27.81
C ALA A 36 6.88 30.24 26.76
N ARG A 37 5.75 29.66 27.18
CA ARG A 37 4.68 29.22 26.26
C ARG A 37 3.83 30.35 25.67
N LYS A 38 3.83 31.56 26.25
CA LYS A 38 3.17 32.75 25.70
C LYS A 38 4.09 33.49 24.74
N GLU A 39 5.40 33.49 25.01
CA GLU A 39 6.45 33.95 24.11
C GLU A 39 6.61 33.00 22.91
N GLU A 40 6.40 31.69 23.09
CA GLU A 40 6.25 30.71 21.99
C GLU A 40 4.87 30.75 21.30
N ARG A 41 3.87 31.45 21.86
CA ARG A 41 2.51 31.62 21.27
C ARG A 41 2.25 33.04 20.73
N ILE A 42 3.27 33.88 20.58
CA ILE A 42 3.16 35.21 19.95
C ILE A 42 3.69 35.25 18.51
N LEU A 43 4.07 34.12 17.92
CA LEU A 43 4.25 34.03 16.47
C LEU A 43 3.33 32.93 15.95
N TYR A 44 2.75 33.11 14.77
CA TYR A 44 1.67 32.30 14.19
C TYR A 44 0.25 32.70 14.62
N ASP A 45 -0.02 34.00 14.53
CA ASP A 45 -1.32 34.48 14.07
C ASP A 45 -1.19 34.91 12.59
N SER A 46 -2.23 34.57 11.84
CA SER A 46 -2.41 34.64 10.41
C SER A 46 -2.23 36.03 9.75
N SER A 47 -1.28 36.14 8.81
CA SER A 47 -1.42 36.89 7.55
C SER A 47 -0.27 36.52 6.59
N GLU A 48 -0.52 36.49 5.28
CA GLU A 48 0.48 36.28 4.21
C GLU A 48 1.77 37.13 4.36
N VAL A 49 1.71 38.21 5.14
CA VAL A 49 2.83 39.16 5.33
C VAL A 49 3.89 38.64 6.32
N ASP A 50 3.55 37.70 7.22
CA ASP A 50 4.50 37.19 8.23
C ASP A 50 5.43 36.10 7.64
N ARG A 51 4.89 35.22 6.78
CA ARG A 51 5.64 34.09 6.21
C ARG A 51 6.78 34.53 5.30
N ARG A 52 6.54 35.47 4.38
CA ARG A 52 7.58 36.06 3.51
C ARG A 52 8.72 36.69 4.31
N THR A 53 8.39 37.41 5.39
CA THR A 53 9.36 38.10 6.23
C THR A 53 10.23 37.11 7.00
N MET A 54 9.61 36.06 7.55
CA MET A 54 10.31 34.98 8.26
C MET A 54 11.23 34.19 7.32
N LEU A 55 10.77 33.87 6.12
CA LEU A 55 11.58 33.18 5.11
C LEU A 55 12.76 34.03 4.64
N LEU A 56 12.56 35.32 4.40
CA LEU A 56 13.65 36.24 4.05
C LEU A 56 14.71 36.30 5.17
N LYS A 57 14.26 36.39 6.43
CA LYS A 57 15.15 36.40 7.59
C LYS A 57 15.92 35.08 7.73
N GLN A 58 15.26 33.93 7.48
CA GLN A 58 15.95 32.64 7.46
C GLN A 58 17.01 32.56 6.35
N LEU A 59 16.74 33.09 5.15
CA LEU A 59 17.73 33.14 4.08
C LEU A 59 18.90 34.11 4.38
N GLN A 60 18.67 35.15 5.18
CA GLN A 60 19.70 36.10 5.60
C GLN A 60 20.58 35.57 6.73
N GLU A 61 19.98 34.90 7.73
CA GLU A 61 20.60 34.60 9.02
C GLU A 61 20.73 33.10 9.33
N GLY A 62 20.02 32.24 8.58
CA GLY A 62 19.93 30.80 8.83
C GLY A 62 21.13 29.99 8.31
N PRO A 63 21.33 28.77 8.84
CA PRO A 63 22.40 27.88 8.39
C PRO A 63 22.13 27.40 6.96
N VAL A 64 23.08 27.63 6.04
CA VAL A 64 22.98 27.20 4.64
C VAL A 64 23.87 26.00 4.38
N VAL A 65 23.27 24.92 3.90
CA VAL A 65 24.00 23.74 3.44
C VAL A 65 24.26 23.86 1.94
N MET A 66 25.53 24.02 1.57
CA MET A 66 25.91 23.99 0.17
C MET A 66 25.99 22.54 -0.32
N LEU A 67 25.28 22.25 -1.39
CA LEU A 67 25.26 20.95 -2.06
C LEU A 67 26.29 20.95 -3.19
N GLY A 68 27.28 20.05 -3.10
CA GLY A 68 28.34 19.92 -4.10
C GLY A 68 28.16 18.68 -4.97
N VAL A 69 28.62 18.75 -6.23
CA VAL A 69 28.65 17.59 -7.13
C VAL A 69 29.69 16.59 -6.62
N SER A 70 29.30 15.32 -6.48
CA SER A 70 30.23 14.23 -6.14
C SER A 70 31.14 13.93 -7.33
N ASN A 71 32.44 13.77 -7.08
CA ASN A 71 33.40 13.36 -8.11
C ASN A 71 33.35 11.84 -8.42
N ILE A 72 32.46 11.09 -7.76
CA ILE A 72 32.25 9.66 -7.96
C ILE A 72 30.97 9.47 -8.79
N HIS A 73 31.10 8.84 -9.95
CA HIS A 73 29.97 8.53 -10.83
C HIS A 73 28.92 7.66 -10.11
N GLY A 74 27.66 8.11 -10.11
CA GLY A 74 26.52 7.35 -9.57
C GLY A 74 26.18 7.60 -8.09
N VAL A 75 26.84 8.54 -7.41
CA VAL A 75 26.50 8.91 -6.03
C VAL A 75 26.04 10.36 -5.99
N GLY A 76 24.77 10.60 -5.63
CA GLY A 76 24.19 11.94 -5.49
C GLY A 76 24.78 12.71 -4.30
N VAL A 77 25.16 13.95 -4.58
CA VAL A 77 25.36 15.16 -3.74
C VAL A 77 25.54 15.02 -2.21
N PHE A 78 26.56 15.69 -1.64
CA PHE A 78 26.73 15.88 -0.18
C PHE A 78 26.86 17.37 0.20
N ALA A 79 26.62 17.65 1.49
CA ALA A 79 26.86 18.93 2.16
C ALA A 79 28.37 19.29 2.19
N VAL A 80 28.73 20.51 1.75
CA VAL A 80 30.13 20.95 1.57
C VAL A 80 30.65 21.81 2.75
N THR A 81 29.86 22.05 3.80
CA THR A 81 30.29 22.84 4.96
C THR A 81 30.18 22.07 6.28
N ASN A 82 31.05 22.39 7.24
CA ASN A 82 31.01 21.81 8.57
C ASN A 82 29.78 22.31 9.33
N LEU A 83 28.88 21.40 9.68
CA LEU A 83 27.77 21.68 10.58
C LEU A 83 28.29 21.72 12.02
N TYR A 84 28.12 22.86 12.71
CA TYR A 84 28.44 22.95 14.13
C TYR A 84 27.49 22.05 14.94
N LYS A 85 28.02 21.43 16.01
CA LYS A 85 27.26 20.53 16.88
C LYS A 85 26.04 21.26 17.46
N GLY A 86 24.84 20.72 17.20
CA GLY A 86 23.57 21.26 17.69
C GLY A 86 22.74 22.03 16.66
N ILE A 87 23.22 22.18 15.42
CA ILE A 87 22.45 22.77 14.32
C ILE A 87 21.75 21.67 13.52
N ASN A 88 20.42 21.74 13.38
CA ASN A 88 19.64 20.89 12.49
C ASN A 88 19.43 21.60 11.13
N PRO A 89 20.10 21.18 10.04
CA PRO A 89 19.96 21.81 8.74
C PRO A 89 18.62 21.53 8.05
N PHE A 90 17.76 20.68 8.63
CA PHE A 90 16.46 20.29 8.07
C PHE A 90 15.28 21.00 8.74
N GLU A 91 15.53 22.00 9.58
CA GLU A 91 14.50 22.78 10.25
C GLU A 91 14.06 23.95 9.34
N GLY A 92 12.94 23.77 8.63
CA GLY A 92 12.30 24.79 7.78
C GLY A 92 11.32 25.67 8.55
N VAL A 93 10.94 26.84 8.01
CA VAL A 93 10.01 27.78 8.68
C VAL A 93 8.62 27.16 8.91
N ALA A 94 8.21 26.19 8.09
CA ALA A 94 6.91 25.53 8.18
C ALA A 94 6.97 24.06 7.75
N VAL A 95 7.76 23.23 8.45
CA VAL A 95 7.92 21.79 8.12
C VAL A 95 6.60 21.01 8.21
N GLU A 96 5.63 21.51 8.98
CA GLU A 96 4.27 20.95 9.08
C GLU A 96 3.36 21.32 7.88
N GLN A 97 3.83 22.18 6.97
CA GLN A 97 3.12 22.65 5.76
C GLN A 97 3.95 22.38 4.50
N ALA A 98 4.53 21.18 4.36
CA ALA A 98 5.19 20.74 3.13
C ALA A 98 4.16 20.55 1.98
N THR A 99 3.60 21.66 1.49
CA THR A 99 2.75 21.80 0.30
C THR A 99 3.54 22.53 -0.78
N ASP A 100 3.06 22.55 -2.03
CA ASP A 100 3.65 23.27 -3.18
C ASP A 100 3.60 24.83 -3.05
N GLU A 101 3.51 25.36 -1.83
CA GLU A 101 3.37 26.79 -1.54
C GLU A 101 4.72 27.54 -1.65
N TYR A 102 4.71 28.71 -2.30
CA TYR A 102 5.89 29.55 -2.54
C TYR A 102 5.65 31.00 -2.17
N GLU A 103 6.73 31.69 -1.78
CA GLU A 103 6.78 33.13 -1.55
C GLU A 103 7.58 33.81 -2.67
N ILE A 104 7.08 34.93 -3.18
CA ILE A 104 7.69 35.60 -4.34
C ILE A 104 8.67 36.68 -3.87
N PHE A 105 9.95 36.56 -4.23
CA PHE A 105 10.99 37.53 -3.91
C PHE A 105 11.44 38.32 -5.15
N THR A 106 11.62 39.63 -5.02
CA THR A 106 12.20 40.46 -6.09
C THR A 106 13.73 40.41 -6.06
N ASP A 107 14.40 40.81 -7.14
CA ASP A 107 15.87 40.95 -7.12
C ASP A 107 16.35 41.93 -6.04
N LYS A 108 15.56 42.95 -5.72
CA LYS A 108 15.83 43.86 -4.59
C LYS A 108 15.80 43.12 -3.26
N ASP A 109 14.84 42.22 -3.04
CA ASP A 109 14.77 41.42 -1.81
C ASP A 109 15.97 40.49 -1.69
N LEU A 110 16.32 39.78 -2.78
CA LEU A 110 17.45 38.85 -2.82
C LEU A 110 18.81 39.54 -2.74
N SER A 111 18.91 40.82 -3.13
CA SER A 111 20.14 41.61 -3.02
C SER A 111 20.61 41.82 -1.57
N THR A 112 19.70 41.63 -0.60
CA THR A 112 20.00 41.72 0.83
C THR A 112 20.64 40.45 1.41
N LEU A 113 20.65 39.35 0.65
CA LEU A 113 21.22 38.07 1.08
C LEU A 113 22.74 38.04 0.95
N GLN A 114 23.39 37.16 1.71
CA GLN A 114 24.81 36.88 1.52
C GLN A 114 25.06 36.40 0.06
N PRO A 115 26.20 36.77 -0.58
CA PRO A 115 26.41 36.50 -2.01
C PRO A 115 26.23 35.03 -2.41
N ALA A 116 26.67 34.09 -1.59
CA ALA A 116 26.53 32.66 -1.85
C ALA A 116 25.06 32.20 -1.78
N VAL A 117 24.28 32.70 -0.83
CA VAL A 117 22.86 32.35 -0.68
C VAL A 117 22.02 33.00 -1.77
N ARG A 118 22.33 34.25 -2.13
CA ARG A 118 21.73 34.93 -3.28
C ARG A 118 21.97 34.11 -4.55
N GLN A 119 23.22 33.70 -4.80
CA GLN A 119 23.55 32.91 -5.98
C GLN A 119 22.82 31.57 -6.02
N LEU A 120 22.64 30.92 -4.86
CA LEU A 120 21.82 29.71 -4.75
C LEU A 120 20.35 30.02 -5.09
N CYS A 121 19.71 31.02 -4.50
CA CYS A 121 18.33 31.35 -4.83
C CYS A 121 18.15 31.66 -6.33
N LEU A 122 19.10 32.38 -6.94
CA LEU A 122 19.08 32.72 -8.37
C LEU A 122 19.35 31.50 -9.27
N SER A 123 20.13 30.52 -8.83
CA SER A 123 20.43 29.31 -9.60
C SER A 123 19.39 28.21 -9.43
N PHE A 124 18.72 28.18 -8.27
CA PHE A 124 17.74 27.13 -7.92
C PHE A 124 16.32 27.47 -8.36
N PHE A 125 15.90 28.73 -8.30
CA PHE A 125 14.54 29.14 -8.64
C PHE A 125 14.54 30.01 -9.89
N ALA A 126 13.87 29.55 -10.95
CA ALA A 126 13.75 30.32 -12.17
C ALA A 126 12.87 31.55 -11.92
N PRO A 127 13.26 32.75 -12.38
CA PRO A 127 12.42 33.93 -12.23
C PRO A 127 11.17 33.77 -13.10
N PHE A 128 10.03 34.24 -12.60
CA PHE A 128 8.84 34.43 -13.41
C PHE A 128 9.11 35.48 -14.49
N THR A 129 8.89 35.11 -15.75
CA THR A 129 9.01 36.00 -16.91
C THR A 129 7.64 36.27 -17.52
N SER A 130 7.42 37.49 -17.98
CA SER A 130 6.19 37.90 -18.68
C SER A 130 6.16 37.26 -20.07
N GLY A 131 5.68 36.02 -20.17
CA GLY A 131 5.54 35.36 -21.47
C GLY A 131 5.12 33.90 -21.46
N ASN A 132 5.26 33.19 -20.34
CA ASN A 132 5.06 31.74 -20.31
C ASN A 132 3.77 31.46 -19.54
N GLY A 133 2.64 31.36 -20.26
CA GLY A 133 1.26 31.33 -19.75
C GLY A 133 0.85 30.14 -18.87
N TYR A 134 1.71 29.69 -17.96
CA TYR A 134 1.39 28.67 -16.95
C TYR A 134 0.92 29.24 -15.61
N TYR A 135 1.16 30.53 -15.32
CA TYR A 135 0.72 31.15 -14.07
C TYR A 135 0.29 32.61 -14.29
N SER A 136 -0.85 33.01 -13.72
CA SER A 136 -1.23 34.43 -13.60
C SER A 136 -0.35 35.09 -12.54
N LEU A 137 0.47 36.06 -12.96
CA LEU A 137 1.36 36.83 -12.07
C LEU A 137 0.54 37.64 -11.05
N PRO A 138 0.89 37.63 -9.75
CA PRO A 138 0.57 38.74 -8.86
C PRO A 138 1.25 40.01 -9.39
N GLU A 139 0.65 41.18 -9.21
CA GLU A 139 1.17 42.47 -9.71
C GLU A 139 2.59 42.77 -9.18
N VAL A 140 3.61 42.35 -9.92
CA VAL A 140 4.99 42.82 -9.75
C VAL A 140 5.12 44.02 -10.67
N GLY A 141 5.36 45.21 -10.10
CA GLY A 141 5.54 46.45 -10.84
C GLY A 141 6.59 46.34 -11.96
N GLU A 142 6.45 47.20 -12.97
CA GLU A 142 6.92 47.06 -14.36
C GLU A 142 8.41 46.75 -14.65
N GLU A 143 9.33 46.55 -13.70
CA GLU A 143 10.76 46.41 -14.05
C GLU A 143 11.58 45.39 -13.20
N GLY A 144 10.96 44.35 -12.61
CA GLY A 144 11.69 43.39 -11.76
C GLY A 144 11.48 41.91 -12.07
N LEU A 145 12.56 41.12 -12.09
CA LEU A 145 12.48 39.65 -12.02
C LEU A 145 11.99 39.22 -10.63
N ALA A 146 11.08 38.24 -10.60
CA ALA A 146 10.45 37.74 -9.39
C ALA A 146 10.70 36.23 -9.25
N TYR A 147 11.18 35.80 -8.09
CA TYR A 147 11.68 34.44 -7.84
C TYR A 147 10.76 33.75 -6.83
N PRO A 148 10.08 32.65 -7.20
CA PRO A 148 9.27 31.87 -6.27
C PRO A 148 10.17 30.97 -5.43
N VAL A 149 10.36 31.31 -4.16
CA VAL A 149 11.10 30.47 -3.21
C VAL A 149 10.10 29.67 -2.39
N ASN A 150 10.30 28.36 -2.30
CA ASN A 150 9.39 27.48 -1.53
C ASN A 150 9.29 27.92 -0.06
N ALA A 151 8.09 27.81 0.52
CA ALA A 151 7.81 28.15 1.92
C ALA A 151 8.67 27.38 2.95
N THR A 152 9.24 26.22 2.57
CA THR A 152 10.17 25.46 3.40
C THR A 152 11.63 25.92 3.28
N GLY A 153 11.92 26.88 2.41
CA GLY A 153 13.26 27.42 2.16
C GLY A 153 14.16 26.50 1.34
N LEU A 154 15.49 26.62 1.51
CA LEU A 154 16.48 25.82 0.77
C LEU A 154 16.68 24.41 1.34
N ASN A 155 15.97 24.04 2.42
CA ASN A 155 16.26 22.87 3.23
C ASN A 155 15.49 21.60 2.83
N THR A 156 14.56 21.69 1.87
CA THR A 156 13.87 20.54 1.27
C THR A 156 13.91 20.65 -0.25
N LEU A 157 14.71 19.83 -0.92
CA LEU A 157 14.84 19.81 -2.37
C LEU A 157 14.36 18.48 -2.94
N ASP A 158 13.42 18.56 -3.88
CA ASP A 158 13.17 17.50 -4.86
C ASP A 158 14.26 17.58 -5.95
N VAL A 159 15.08 16.54 -6.04
CA VAL A 159 16.21 16.44 -6.98
C VAL A 159 15.78 16.41 -8.45
N SER A 160 14.49 16.24 -8.75
CA SER A 160 13.95 16.27 -10.12
C SER A 160 14.10 17.64 -10.81
N TRP A 161 14.21 18.73 -10.05
CA TRP A 161 14.34 20.10 -10.60
C TRP A 161 15.74 20.44 -11.11
N TYR A 162 16.77 19.64 -10.79
CA TYR A 162 18.17 20.01 -11.02
C TYR A 162 18.80 19.48 -12.31
N LEU A 163 18.05 18.76 -13.14
CA LEU A 163 18.64 18.02 -14.25
C LEU A 163 18.84 18.80 -15.56
N ASN A 164 18.66 20.13 -15.61
CA ASN A 164 18.83 20.84 -16.88
C ASN A 164 19.17 22.35 -16.87
N HIS A 165 20.28 22.77 -16.26
CA HIS A 165 20.74 24.16 -16.34
C HIS A 165 22.25 24.34 -16.61
N SER A 166 22.85 23.52 -17.48
CA SER A 166 24.22 23.71 -17.98
C SER A 166 24.21 23.94 -19.49
N GLU A 167 25.10 24.79 -20.02
CA GLU A 167 25.28 25.00 -21.47
C GLU A 167 25.73 23.72 -22.20
N VAL A 168 26.24 22.73 -21.46
CA VAL A 168 26.51 21.37 -21.95
C VAL A 168 25.96 20.37 -20.93
N PRO A 169 24.68 19.97 -21.03
CA PRO A 169 24.07 19.05 -20.09
C PRO A 169 24.57 17.61 -20.30
N ASN A 170 24.73 16.85 -19.21
CA ASN A 170 25.18 15.44 -19.25
C ASN A 170 24.11 14.49 -19.83
N ILE A 171 22.92 15.00 -20.17
CA ILE A 171 21.80 14.32 -20.80
C ILE A 171 21.14 15.32 -21.78
N GLU A 172 20.88 14.91 -23.02
CA GLU A 172 20.27 15.74 -24.07
C GLU A 172 18.73 15.55 -24.11
N LEU A 173 17.97 16.64 -24.19
CA LEU A 173 16.51 16.62 -24.40
C LEU A 173 16.18 16.90 -25.87
N ILE A 174 15.31 16.07 -26.44
CA ILE A 174 14.79 16.21 -27.81
C ILE A 174 13.47 17.00 -27.75
N GLU A 175 13.40 18.15 -28.43
CA GLU A 175 12.17 18.94 -28.51
C GLU A 175 11.07 18.21 -29.29
N VAL A 176 9.88 18.09 -28.68
CA VAL A 176 8.63 17.70 -29.35
C VAL A 176 7.62 18.82 -29.14
N ALA A 177 7.86 19.97 -29.75
CA ALA A 177 6.97 21.13 -29.70
C ALA A 177 6.29 21.36 -31.06
N ALA A 178 5.37 20.45 -31.43
CA ALA A 178 4.27 20.75 -32.34
C ALA A 178 3.24 19.62 -32.29
N ILE A 179 2.39 19.59 -31.26
CA ILE A 179 0.98 19.13 -31.26
C ILE A 179 0.45 19.37 -29.85
N GLY A 180 -0.57 20.22 -29.71
CA GLY A 180 -1.25 20.47 -28.44
C GLY A 180 -2.18 19.31 -28.03
N SER A 181 -2.55 19.34 -26.74
CA SER A 181 -3.48 18.45 -26.01
C SER A 181 -2.88 17.20 -25.33
N PRO A 182 -3.48 16.72 -24.23
CA PRO A 182 -2.82 15.93 -23.19
C PRO A 182 -2.76 14.45 -23.59
N LEU A 183 -1.54 13.93 -23.74
CA LEU A 183 -1.25 12.49 -23.82
C LEU A 183 0.09 12.27 -23.07
N SER A 184 0.30 11.19 -22.30
CA SER A 184 0.15 9.85 -22.85
C SER A 184 0.16 8.71 -21.82
N THR A 185 -0.75 7.75 -22.03
CA THR A 185 -0.57 6.30 -21.83
C THR A 185 0.40 5.68 -22.86
N SER A 186 0.99 6.50 -23.73
CA SER A 186 1.91 6.08 -24.79
C SER A 186 3.39 6.16 -24.43
N PHE A 187 3.80 6.72 -23.29
CA PHE A 187 5.23 6.74 -22.89
C PHE A 187 5.68 5.42 -22.26
N MET A 188 4.79 4.76 -21.50
CA MET A 188 4.96 3.35 -21.15
C MET A 188 4.88 2.46 -22.39
N ARG A 189 4.02 2.77 -23.38
CA ARG A 189 4.16 2.15 -24.70
C ARG A 189 5.52 2.47 -25.29
N PHE A 190 6.03 3.70 -25.37
CA PHE A 190 7.28 4.05 -26.06
C PHE A 190 8.54 3.49 -25.40
N ALA A 191 8.58 3.31 -24.08
CA ALA A 191 9.65 2.57 -23.39
C ALA A 191 9.56 1.07 -23.69
N LEU A 192 8.35 0.49 -23.69
CA LEU A 192 8.11 -0.86 -24.20
C LEU A 192 8.36 -0.97 -25.71
N THR A 193 8.08 0.05 -26.51
CA THR A 193 8.20 0.10 -27.98
C THR A 193 9.66 0.35 -28.36
N SER A 194 10.45 1.02 -27.52
CA SER A 194 11.89 1.20 -27.65
C SER A 194 12.64 -0.06 -27.19
N LEU A 195 12.15 -0.75 -26.16
CA LEU A 195 12.60 -2.09 -25.79
C LEU A 195 12.21 -3.11 -26.87
N LEU A 196 10.96 -3.11 -27.35
CA LEU A 196 10.44 -3.93 -28.47
C LEU A 196 11.14 -3.59 -29.78
N ALA A 197 11.43 -2.33 -30.08
CA ALA A 197 12.14 -1.88 -31.29
C ALA A 197 13.63 -2.21 -31.23
N LYS A 198 14.28 -2.12 -30.05
CA LYS A 198 15.66 -2.59 -29.87
C LYS A 198 15.74 -4.12 -29.91
N VAL A 199 14.76 -4.83 -29.34
CA VAL A 199 14.67 -6.30 -29.39
C VAL A 199 14.33 -6.80 -30.81
N THR A 200 13.42 -6.14 -31.55
CA THR A 200 13.17 -6.45 -32.98
C THR A 200 14.33 -6.01 -33.88
N ALA A 201 15.05 -4.93 -33.58
CA ALA A 201 16.28 -4.56 -34.29
C ALA A 201 17.46 -5.51 -34.02
N ILE A 202 17.40 -6.26 -32.91
CA ILE A 202 18.41 -7.23 -32.48
C ILE A 202 18.20 -8.61 -33.14
N GLY A 203 17.08 -8.85 -33.83
CA GLY A 203 16.88 -10.08 -34.61
C GLY A 203 15.41 -10.38 -34.93
N ALA A 204 14.74 -9.51 -35.68
CA ALA A 204 13.50 -9.86 -36.35
C ALA A 204 13.78 -10.76 -37.57
N ALA A 205 13.70 -12.06 -37.37
CA ALA A 205 12.93 -12.91 -38.27
C ALA A 205 11.73 -13.41 -37.47
N LYS A 206 10.53 -13.30 -38.04
CA LYS A 206 9.24 -13.60 -37.40
C LYS A 206 9.04 -15.08 -37.01
N ASP A 207 10.08 -15.92 -37.16
CA ASP A 207 10.02 -17.39 -37.11
C ASP A 207 11.09 -18.04 -36.20
N ASP A 208 11.91 -17.27 -35.48
CA ASP A 208 12.91 -17.84 -34.57
C ASP A 208 12.38 -17.91 -33.12
N ASP A 209 12.33 -19.12 -32.55
CA ASP A 209 12.09 -19.36 -31.13
C ASP A 209 13.29 -18.86 -30.29
N TYR A 210 12.99 -18.02 -29.29
CA TYR A 210 13.95 -17.57 -28.27
C TYR A 210 13.35 -17.75 -26.87
N THR A 211 14.21 -17.97 -25.89
CA THR A 211 13.88 -18.03 -24.45
C THR A 211 14.51 -16.87 -23.71
N VAL A 212 13.72 -16.16 -22.89
CA VAL A 212 14.22 -15.09 -22.01
C VAL A 212 14.40 -15.64 -20.61
N LEU A 213 15.56 -15.40 -20.01
CA LEU A 213 15.99 -15.98 -18.76
C LEU A 213 16.47 -14.89 -17.79
N SER A 214 16.10 -14.97 -16.53
CA SER A 214 16.80 -14.28 -15.44
C SER A 214 17.30 -15.33 -14.45
N ILE A 215 18.60 -15.36 -14.21
CA ILE A 215 19.24 -16.33 -13.34
C ILE A 215 20.09 -15.57 -12.33
N LEU A 216 19.78 -15.73 -11.05
CA LEU A 216 20.46 -15.05 -9.95
C LEU A 216 20.99 -16.07 -8.94
N SER A 217 22.13 -15.79 -8.34
CA SER A 217 22.67 -16.54 -7.20
C SER A 217 23.18 -15.55 -6.17
N GLY A 218 22.64 -15.59 -4.95
CA GLY A 218 22.99 -14.62 -3.89
C GLY A 218 22.76 -13.15 -4.30
N GLY A 219 21.77 -12.89 -5.17
CA GLY A 219 21.45 -11.55 -5.67
C GLY A 219 22.35 -11.04 -6.80
N SER A 220 23.26 -11.88 -7.32
CA SER A 220 24.10 -11.56 -8.47
C SER A 220 23.69 -12.37 -9.70
N MET A 221 23.73 -11.74 -10.86
CA MET A 221 23.41 -12.37 -12.14
C MET A 221 24.38 -13.51 -12.48
N VAL A 222 23.83 -14.67 -12.83
CA VAL A 222 24.57 -15.86 -13.27
C VAL A 222 24.34 -16.07 -14.76
N TYR A 223 25.41 -16.29 -15.52
CA TYR A 223 25.31 -16.51 -16.96
C TYR A 223 24.82 -17.93 -17.24
N VAL A 224 23.83 -18.05 -18.13
CA VAL A 224 23.13 -19.33 -18.40
C VAL A 224 24.08 -20.40 -18.95
N ASP A 225 25.07 -20.00 -19.74
CA ASP A 225 26.11 -20.86 -20.31
C ASP A 225 27.04 -21.51 -19.27
N THR A 226 27.12 -20.95 -18.06
CA THR A 226 27.92 -21.51 -16.96
C THR A 226 27.22 -22.61 -16.17
N ILE A 227 25.88 -22.75 -16.31
CA ILE A 227 25.07 -23.71 -15.53
C ILE A 227 25.49 -25.18 -15.76
N PRO A 228 25.75 -25.65 -16.99
CA PRO A 228 26.28 -27.00 -17.24
C PRO A 228 27.56 -27.31 -16.45
N GLU A 229 28.50 -26.38 -16.39
CA GLU A 229 29.76 -26.57 -15.67
C GLU A 229 29.53 -26.63 -14.14
N LEU A 230 28.65 -25.78 -13.62
CA LEU A 230 28.28 -25.78 -12.20
C LEU A 230 27.63 -27.10 -11.78
N LEU A 231 26.74 -27.66 -12.61
CA LEU A 231 26.11 -28.97 -12.37
C LEU A 231 27.11 -30.12 -12.42
N HIS A 232 28.04 -30.10 -13.38
CA HIS A 232 29.09 -31.11 -13.46
C HIS A 232 29.98 -31.11 -12.20
N LYS A 233 30.32 -29.93 -11.66
CA LYS A 233 31.13 -29.79 -10.43
C LYS A 233 30.47 -30.40 -9.19
N VAL A 234 29.13 -30.45 -9.15
CA VAL A 234 28.37 -31.08 -8.06
C VAL A 234 27.99 -32.53 -8.36
N GLY A 235 28.59 -33.14 -9.39
CA GLY A 235 28.42 -34.56 -9.72
C GLY A 235 27.11 -34.90 -10.44
N VAL A 236 26.43 -33.91 -11.02
CA VAL A 236 25.19 -34.10 -11.78
C VAL A 236 25.52 -34.32 -13.24
N GLU A 237 24.93 -35.36 -13.84
CA GLU A 237 25.03 -35.62 -15.28
C GLU A 237 24.29 -34.53 -16.07
N VAL A 238 24.95 -33.98 -17.08
CA VAL A 238 24.46 -32.82 -17.85
C VAL A 238 23.80 -33.28 -19.14
N ASP A 239 22.64 -32.72 -19.50
CA ASP A 239 22.02 -32.97 -20.81
C ASP A 239 22.93 -32.40 -21.92
N GLY A 240 23.53 -33.30 -22.70
CA GLY A 240 24.49 -32.96 -23.75
C GLY A 240 23.89 -32.10 -24.87
N ARG A 241 22.58 -32.16 -25.12
CA ARG A 241 21.91 -31.30 -26.11
C ARG A 241 21.84 -29.86 -25.60
N ILE A 242 21.49 -29.67 -24.34
CA ILE A 242 21.39 -28.34 -23.71
C ILE A 242 22.76 -27.73 -23.48
N ALA A 243 23.75 -28.51 -23.05
CA ALA A 243 25.13 -28.04 -22.94
C ALA A 243 25.70 -27.58 -24.30
N THR A 244 25.37 -28.31 -25.38
CA THR A 244 25.76 -27.93 -26.74
C THR A 244 25.04 -26.66 -27.19
N LEU A 245 23.74 -26.53 -26.91
CA LEU A 245 22.99 -25.30 -27.19
C LEU A 245 23.63 -24.10 -26.49
N LEU A 246 23.81 -24.18 -25.17
CA LEU A 246 24.28 -23.06 -24.37
C LEU A 246 25.72 -22.64 -24.66
N SER A 247 26.57 -23.56 -25.14
CA SER A 247 27.95 -23.26 -25.54
C SER A 247 28.09 -22.71 -26.97
N THR A 248 27.07 -22.88 -27.82
CA THR A 248 27.11 -22.49 -29.24
C THR A 248 26.11 -21.38 -29.59
N ALA A 249 25.11 -21.15 -28.75
CA ALA A 249 24.09 -20.13 -28.93
C ALA A 249 24.66 -18.71 -28.79
N ASN A 250 24.19 -17.79 -29.62
CA ASN A 250 24.49 -16.36 -29.50
C ASN A 250 23.63 -15.73 -28.38
N ILE A 251 24.02 -15.96 -27.12
CA ILE A 251 23.28 -15.49 -25.94
C ILE A 251 23.47 -13.99 -25.78
N LYS A 252 22.37 -13.23 -25.71
CA LYS A 252 22.40 -11.78 -25.49
C LYS A 252 22.08 -11.45 -24.04
N THR A 253 22.97 -10.72 -23.37
CA THR A 253 22.79 -10.31 -21.97
C THR A 253 22.33 -8.85 -21.87
N LEU A 254 21.21 -8.63 -21.19
CA LEU A 254 20.67 -7.32 -20.85
C LEU A 254 20.93 -7.04 -19.36
N LYS A 255 22.13 -6.52 -19.05
CA LYS A 255 22.57 -6.31 -17.65
C LYS A 255 21.65 -5.41 -16.82
N PHE A 256 21.04 -4.39 -17.44
CA PHE A 256 20.12 -3.46 -16.77
C PHE A 256 18.78 -4.10 -16.36
N ALA A 257 18.43 -5.23 -16.97
CA ALA A 257 17.21 -5.97 -16.70
C ALA A 257 17.50 -7.35 -16.09
N GLU A 258 18.76 -7.64 -15.77
CA GLU A 258 19.23 -8.94 -15.26
C GLU A 258 18.72 -10.13 -16.08
N CYS A 259 18.64 -9.95 -17.41
CA CYS A 259 18.05 -10.92 -18.34
C CYS A 259 19.04 -11.40 -19.40
N GLN A 260 18.85 -12.63 -19.88
CA GLN A 260 19.57 -13.26 -20.98
C GLN A 260 18.59 -13.79 -22.01
N ILE A 261 18.90 -13.63 -23.29
CA ILE A 261 18.09 -14.13 -24.40
C ILE A 261 18.87 -15.25 -25.08
N VAL A 262 18.28 -16.44 -25.09
CA VAL A 262 18.86 -17.65 -25.67
C VAL A 262 18.06 -18.03 -26.92
N PRO A 263 18.68 -18.09 -28.11
CA PRO A 263 18.06 -18.68 -29.29
C PRO A 263 17.85 -20.18 -29.09
N THR A 264 16.63 -20.64 -29.28
CA THR A 264 16.21 -22.04 -29.15
C THR A 264 15.68 -22.61 -30.47
N SER A 265 15.69 -21.83 -31.55
CA SER A 265 15.21 -22.20 -32.89
C SER A 265 16.02 -23.31 -33.61
N SER A 266 17.12 -23.80 -33.03
CA SER A 266 17.96 -24.88 -33.59
C SER A 266 17.51 -26.29 -33.17
N GLY A 267 16.26 -26.63 -33.46
CA GLY A 267 15.77 -28.00 -33.79
C GLY A 267 16.02 -29.18 -32.84
N SER A 268 16.61 -29.03 -31.66
CA SER A 268 16.98 -30.16 -30.77
C SER A 268 16.67 -29.96 -29.28
N VAL A 269 16.46 -28.72 -28.86
CA VAL A 269 16.12 -28.32 -27.49
C VAL A 269 15.00 -27.28 -27.57
N SER A 270 13.83 -27.60 -27.02
CA SER A 270 12.72 -26.66 -26.95
C SER A 270 12.88 -25.67 -25.79
N ASN A 271 12.10 -24.59 -25.79
CA ASN A 271 12.03 -23.66 -24.65
C ASN A 271 11.68 -24.40 -23.34
N ALA A 272 10.76 -25.37 -23.42
CA ALA A 272 10.36 -26.17 -22.27
C ALA A 272 11.53 -27.02 -21.77
N ASP A 273 12.26 -27.70 -22.67
CA ASP A 273 13.44 -28.49 -22.29
C ASP A 273 14.51 -27.63 -21.59
N LEU A 274 14.73 -26.42 -22.09
CA LEU A 274 15.69 -25.48 -21.49
C LEU A 274 15.21 -24.97 -20.12
N CYS A 275 13.95 -24.56 -19.99
CA CYS A 275 13.39 -24.11 -18.71
C CYS A 275 13.39 -25.24 -17.67
N ASP A 276 12.97 -26.45 -18.04
CA ASP A 276 12.91 -27.61 -17.17
C ASP A 276 14.30 -28.01 -16.67
N TYR A 277 15.31 -27.95 -17.55
CA TYR A 277 16.70 -28.17 -17.18
C TYR A 277 17.19 -27.15 -16.14
N LEU A 278 16.94 -25.85 -16.36
CA LEU A 278 17.36 -24.78 -15.45
C LEU A 278 16.61 -24.83 -14.12
N HIS A 279 15.31 -25.14 -14.12
CA HIS A 279 14.56 -25.37 -12.89
C HIS A 279 15.03 -26.64 -12.15
N GLY A 280 15.36 -27.70 -12.89
CA GLY A 280 15.93 -28.93 -12.35
C GLY A 280 17.27 -28.70 -11.66
N ALA A 281 18.08 -27.77 -12.17
CA ALA A 281 19.38 -27.40 -11.59
C ALA A 281 19.26 -26.84 -10.16
N ARG A 282 18.12 -26.21 -9.81
CA ARG A 282 17.86 -25.66 -8.45
C ARG A 282 17.89 -26.72 -7.36
N ARG A 283 17.63 -27.99 -7.68
CA ARG A 283 17.72 -29.11 -6.71
C ARG A 283 19.15 -29.40 -6.27
N HIS A 284 20.13 -29.00 -7.07
CA HIS A 284 21.55 -29.26 -6.85
C HIS A 284 22.36 -27.98 -6.59
N LEU A 285 21.80 -26.81 -6.93
CA LEU A 285 22.35 -25.48 -6.71
C LEU A 285 21.31 -24.64 -5.94
N PRO A 286 21.23 -24.74 -4.60
CA PRO A 286 20.11 -24.21 -3.80
C PRO A 286 20.02 -22.67 -3.77
N ASP A 287 21.12 -21.97 -4.02
CA ASP A 287 21.16 -20.50 -4.09
C ASP A 287 20.69 -19.95 -5.45
N LEU A 288 20.44 -20.83 -6.42
CA LEU A 288 20.08 -20.47 -7.78
C LEU A 288 18.58 -20.12 -7.86
N GLN A 289 18.28 -18.88 -8.22
CA GLN A 289 16.97 -18.40 -8.61
C GLN A 289 16.90 -18.36 -10.13
N VAL A 290 15.90 -19.01 -10.70
CA VAL A 290 15.72 -19.11 -12.16
C VAL A 290 14.32 -18.64 -12.51
N THR A 291 14.25 -17.64 -13.37
CA THR A 291 13.07 -17.18 -14.09
C THR A 291 13.27 -17.49 -15.56
N CYS A 292 12.32 -18.21 -16.16
CA CYS A 292 12.35 -18.62 -17.56
C CYS A 292 11.02 -18.27 -18.22
N GLY A 293 11.04 -17.63 -19.39
CA GLY A 293 9.85 -17.15 -20.09
C GLY A 293 9.93 -17.25 -21.61
N ARG A 294 8.75 -17.31 -22.26
CA ARG A 294 8.60 -17.39 -23.72
C ARG A 294 8.56 -16.00 -24.38
N ASN A 295 8.74 -16.04 -25.70
CA ASN A 295 8.66 -14.99 -26.72
C ASN A 295 7.90 -13.69 -26.33
N ILE A 296 8.48 -12.54 -26.67
CA ILE A 296 8.03 -11.18 -26.26
C ILE A 296 6.76 -10.71 -27.02
N ALA A 297 6.24 -11.52 -27.95
CA ALA A 297 5.02 -11.21 -28.71
C ALA A 297 3.71 -11.79 -28.12
N GLY A 298 3.77 -12.47 -26.97
CA GLY A 298 2.60 -12.99 -26.28
C GLY A 298 3.01 -14.01 -25.24
N GLU A 299 2.62 -13.75 -23.99
CA GLU A 299 2.78 -14.62 -22.82
C GLU A 299 4.19 -14.62 -22.18
N MET A 300 4.41 -13.64 -21.31
CA MET A 300 5.14 -13.89 -20.06
C MET A 300 4.32 -14.87 -19.21
N THR A 301 4.37 -16.17 -19.50
CA THR A 301 4.03 -17.19 -18.51
C THR A 301 5.22 -17.35 -17.58
N GLN A 302 5.22 -16.64 -16.45
CA GLN A 302 5.97 -17.10 -15.28
C GLN A 302 5.08 -18.12 -14.55
N LEU A 303 5.59 -19.35 -14.44
CA LEU A 303 4.97 -20.52 -13.84
C LEU A 303 4.58 -20.29 -12.36
N ASP A 304 3.30 -19.95 -12.14
CA ASP A 304 2.34 -20.76 -11.37
C ASP A 304 0.91 -20.30 -11.79
N ASP A 305 0.34 -20.99 -12.78
CA ASP A 305 -0.96 -20.68 -13.40
C ASP A 305 -2.16 -20.95 -12.47
N THR A 306 -1.96 -21.32 -11.19
CA THR A 306 -3.07 -21.68 -10.30
C THR A 306 -4.04 -20.55 -9.99
N LEU A 307 -3.65 -19.28 -10.17
CA LEU A 307 -4.54 -18.14 -9.97
C LEU A 307 -5.30 -17.73 -11.25
N HIS A 308 -4.81 -18.12 -12.43
CA HIS A 308 -5.40 -17.77 -13.73
C HIS A 308 -5.72 -16.26 -13.89
N VAL A 309 -4.79 -15.40 -13.49
CA VAL A 309 -4.91 -13.94 -13.63
C VAL A 309 -3.73 -13.31 -14.37
N ASN A 310 -3.96 -12.17 -15.04
CA ASN A 310 -2.93 -11.44 -15.80
C ASN A 310 -2.22 -10.32 -15.01
N ASP A 311 -2.48 -10.21 -13.70
CA ASP A 311 -1.97 -9.14 -12.85
C ASP A 311 -0.47 -9.37 -12.51
N PRO A 312 0.41 -8.39 -12.77
CA PRO A 312 1.87 -8.57 -12.74
C PRO A 312 2.43 -8.91 -11.37
N ASP A 313 1.78 -8.53 -10.27
CA ASP A 313 2.25 -8.83 -8.91
C ASP A 313 1.60 -10.08 -8.30
N ALA A 314 0.70 -10.77 -9.02
CA ALA A 314 -0.03 -11.94 -8.50
C ALA A 314 0.92 -13.07 -8.06
N TYR A 315 2.10 -13.17 -8.66
CA TYR A 315 3.13 -14.14 -8.26
C TYR A 315 3.68 -13.88 -6.84
N MET A 316 3.53 -12.68 -6.26
CA MET A 316 3.93 -12.39 -4.88
C MET A 316 2.85 -12.76 -3.84
N GLN A 317 1.66 -13.16 -4.29
CA GLN A 317 0.48 -13.37 -3.44
C GLN A 317 0.29 -14.83 -3.04
N ASP A 318 1.31 -15.44 -2.41
CA ASP A 318 1.29 -16.85 -1.98
C ASP A 318 0.06 -17.24 -1.16
N TYR A 319 -0.47 -16.30 -0.36
CA TYR A 319 -1.66 -16.53 0.46
C TYR A 319 -2.91 -16.85 -0.38
N LEU A 320 -3.04 -16.28 -1.59
CA LEU A 320 -4.14 -16.58 -2.49
C LEU A 320 -4.05 -18.01 -3.04
N ARG A 321 -2.83 -18.47 -3.34
CA ARG A 321 -2.57 -19.85 -3.77
C ARG A 321 -2.90 -20.83 -2.65
N ARG A 322 -2.46 -20.55 -1.42
CA ARG A 322 -2.79 -21.38 -0.24
C ARG A 322 -4.28 -21.45 0.06
N MET A 323 -5.04 -20.41 -0.27
CA MET A 323 -6.51 -20.39 -0.16
C MET A 323 -7.23 -20.98 -1.38
N ASN A 324 -6.50 -21.51 -2.37
CA ASN A 324 -7.02 -22.06 -3.63
C ASN A 324 -7.91 -21.06 -4.40
N MET A 325 -7.51 -19.78 -4.43
CA MET A 325 -8.39 -18.73 -4.96
C MET A 325 -8.67 -18.83 -6.46
N GLY A 326 -7.76 -19.36 -7.28
CA GLY A 326 -8.06 -19.60 -8.69
C GLY A 326 -9.17 -20.62 -8.90
N GLU A 327 -9.21 -21.70 -8.09
CA GLU A 327 -10.33 -22.66 -8.10
C GLU A 327 -11.64 -22.00 -7.63
N VAL A 328 -11.57 -21.15 -6.59
CA VAL A 328 -12.73 -20.39 -6.12
C VAL A 328 -13.29 -19.53 -7.26
N TRP A 329 -12.44 -18.74 -7.92
CA TRP A 329 -12.86 -17.85 -9.00
C TRP A 329 -13.43 -18.63 -10.20
N GLY A 330 -12.79 -19.73 -10.60
CA GLY A 330 -13.29 -20.61 -11.66
C GLY A 330 -14.63 -21.29 -11.30
N LEU A 331 -14.84 -21.64 -10.04
CA LEU A 331 -16.10 -22.22 -9.56
C LEU A 331 -17.24 -21.20 -9.57
N ILE A 332 -17.02 -20.01 -8.99
CA ILE A 332 -18.09 -19.01 -8.83
C ILE A 332 -18.52 -18.35 -10.15
N GLN A 333 -17.66 -18.34 -11.17
CA GLN A 333 -18.02 -17.85 -12.51
C GLN A 333 -19.14 -18.66 -13.18
N GLN A 334 -19.39 -19.89 -12.73
CA GLN A 334 -20.43 -20.77 -13.29
C GLN A 334 -21.85 -20.43 -12.79
N TYR A 335 -21.96 -19.51 -11.83
CA TYR A 335 -23.21 -19.15 -11.15
C TYR A 335 -23.54 -17.66 -11.35
N PRO A 336 -24.83 -17.29 -11.37
CA PRO A 336 -25.20 -15.88 -11.40
C PRO A 336 -24.73 -15.20 -10.12
N ARG A 337 -24.10 -14.03 -10.26
CA ARG A 337 -23.61 -13.22 -9.14
C ARG A 337 -24.23 -11.83 -9.18
N ARG A 338 -24.73 -11.37 -8.03
CA ARG A 338 -25.12 -9.97 -7.82
C ARG A 338 -23.91 -9.17 -7.36
N GLU A 339 -23.95 -7.87 -7.59
CA GLU A 339 -23.00 -6.94 -6.99
C GLU A 339 -23.23 -6.84 -5.46
N VAL A 340 -22.14 -6.73 -4.71
CA VAL A 340 -22.10 -6.64 -3.26
C VAL A 340 -21.38 -5.35 -2.87
N THR A 341 -21.99 -4.56 -1.98
CA THR A 341 -21.37 -3.34 -1.46
C THR A 341 -20.65 -3.63 -0.16
N VAL A 342 -19.36 -3.32 -0.11
CA VAL A 342 -18.52 -3.49 1.08
C VAL A 342 -18.05 -2.12 1.57
N ALA A 343 -18.39 -1.79 2.81
CA ALA A 343 -17.80 -0.65 3.51
C ALA A 343 -16.47 -1.05 4.15
N VAL A 344 -15.43 -0.25 3.93
CA VAL A 344 -14.14 -0.38 4.63
C VAL A 344 -14.02 0.79 5.59
N ILE A 345 -14.11 0.53 6.89
CA ILE A 345 -13.88 1.55 7.93
C ILE A 345 -12.40 1.50 8.32
N ASP A 346 -11.61 2.40 7.76
CA ASP A 346 -10.14 2.41 7.91
C ASP A 346 -9.59 3.82 7.59
N GLN A 347 -8.34 3.94 7.13
CA GLN A 347 -7.64 5.20 6.90
C GLN A 347 -7.80 5.81 5.50
N GLY A 348 -8.73 5.29 4.69
CA GLY A 348 -9.00 5.79 3.34
C GLY A 348 -8.49 4.88 2.22
N VAL A 349 -8.99 5.13 1.01
CA VAL A 349 -8.64 4.40 -0.22
C VAL A 349 -8.37 5.40 -1.34
N ASN A 350 -7.28 5.18 -2.06
CA ASN A 350 -6.96 5.87 -3.30
C ASN A 350 -7.68 5.19 -4.48
N PHE A 351 -8.81 5.75 -4.91
CA PHE A 351 -9.50 5.27 -6.11
C PHE A 351 -8.88 5.74 -7.43
N SER A 352 -7.76 6.47 -7.41
CA SER A 352 -6.93 6.70 -8.61
C SER A 352 -5.98 5.54 -8.89
N ASP A 353 -5.83 4.61 -7.95
CA ASP A 353 -5.13 3.35 -8.16
C ASP A 353 -5.87 2.48 -9.21
N PRO A 354 -5.21 2.03 -10.29
CA PRO A 354 -5.83 1.18 -11.31
C PRO A 354 -6.53 -0.08 -10.76
N ASP A 355 -6.01 -0.65 -9.67
CA ASP A 355 -6.60 -1.84 -9.04
C ASP A 355 -7.86 -1.52 -8.24
N MET A 356 -8.01 -0.26 -7.81
CA MET A 356 -9.13 0.16 -6.97
C MET A 356 -10.17 0.98 -7.72
N ALA A 357 -9.77 1.70 -8.77
CA ALA A 357 -10.64 2.58 -9.55
C ALA A 357 -11.96 1.91 -10.00
N PRO A 358 -11.96 0.64 -10.49
CA PRO A 358 -13.19 -0.04 -10.91
C PRO A 358 -14.16 -0.34 -9.76
N LEU A 359 -13.68 -0.32 -8.52
CA LEU A 359 -14.47 -0.63 -7.32
C LEU A 359 -15.14 0.63 -6.73
N ARG A 360 -14.79 1.82 -7.22
CA ARG A 360 -15.31 3.10 -6.72
C ARG A 360 -16.82 3.15 -6.91
N GLY A 361 -17.56 3.14 -5.81
CA GLY A 361 -19.01 3.30 -5.85
C GLY A 361 -19.47 4.74 -5.57
N THR A 362 -20.54 5.16 -6.23
CA THR A 362 -21.34 6.33 -5.84
C THR A 362 -22.60 5.89 -5.10
N PHE A 363 -22.83 6.42 -3.91
CA PHE A 363 -23.93 6.07 -3.03
C PHE A 363 -24.69 7.32 -2.60
N THR A 364 -25.90 7.13 -2.06
CA THR A 364 -26.71 8.23 -1.54
C THR A 364 -27.31 7.81 -0.21
N THR A 365 -27.07 8.61 0.82
CA THR A 365 -27.66 8.47 2.15
C THR A 365 -29.16 8.76 2.11
N SER A 366 -29.89 8.37 3.16
CA SER A 366 -31.34 8.59 3.24
C SER A 366 -31.74 10.07 3.28
N ASP A 367 -30.84 10.96 3.71
CA ASP A 367 -31.01 12.42 3.68
C ASP A 367 -30.62 13.07 2.33
N GLY A 368 -30.22 12.28 1.34
CA GLY A 368 -29.92 12.74 -0.02
C GLY A 368 -28.47 13.18 -0.26
N LYS A 369 -27.57 13.00 0.70
CA LYS A 369 -26.13 13.28 0.52
C LYS A 369 -25.49 12.22 -0.38
N VAL A 370 -24.79 12.70 -1.42
CA VAL A 370 -24.05 11.84 -2.36
C VAL A 370 -22.65 11.56 -1.82
N ILE A 371 -22.30 10.28 -1.75
CA ILE A 371 -21.00 9.77 -1.33
C ILE A 371 -20.32 9.17 -2.56
N ASP A 372 -19.19 9.70 -2.96
CA ASP A 372 -18.45 9.25 -4.15
C ASP A 372 -17.11 8.63 -3.73
N GLY A 373 -17.00 7.31 -3.87
CA GLY A 373 -15.88 6.49 -3.41
C GLY A 373 -15.84 6.31 -1.89
N GLY A 374 -16.10 7.38 -1.12
CA GLY A 374 -16.03 7.32 0.33
C GLY A 374 -16.37 8.62 1.03
N TRP A 375 -16.25 8.59 2.35
CA TRP A 375 -16.46 9.73 3.24
C TRP A 375 -15.33 9.83 4.25
N ASN A 376 -14.79 11.02 4.43
CA ASN A 376 -13.77 11.34 5.39
C ASN A 376 -14.39 12.02 6.62
N PHE A 377 -14.39 11.32 7.75
CA PHE A 377 -15.01 11.79 8.99
C PHE A 377 -14.16 12.84 9.72
N GLN A 378 -12.90 13.04 9.31
CA GLN A 378 -12.08 14.13 9.84
C GLN A 378 -12.43 15.47 9.19
N TYR A 379 -12.69 15.47 7.88
CA TYR A 379 -12.98 16.70 7.12
C TYR A 379 -14.46 16.88 6.74
N GLY A 380 -15.30 15.88 6.99
CA GLY A 380 -16.74 15.92 6.70
C GLY A 380 -17.06 16.04 5.21
N ASN A 381 -16.32 15.33 4.35
CA ASN A 381 -16.49 15.38 2.89
C ASN A 381 -16.05 14.07 2.22
N SER A 382 -16.22 13.94 0.90
CA SER A 382 -15.79 12.76 0.12
C SER A 382 -14.31 12.78 -0.30
N THR A 383 -13.52 13.74 0.19
CA THR A 383 -12.08 13.83 -0.10
C THR A 383 -11.31 12.89 0.82
N LEU A 384 -10.96 11.71 0.30
CA LEU A 384 -10.15 10.73 1.00
C LEU A 384 -8.69 11.18 0.98
N THR A 385 -8.02 11.16 2.13
CA THR A 385 -6.60 11.52 2.23
C THR A 385 -5.72 10.28 2.22
N LEU A 386 -4.53 10.40 1.64
CA LEU A 386 -3.61 9.28 1.41
C LEU A 386 -2.45 9.22 2.40
N GLY A 387 -2.50 10.05 3.45
CA GLY A 387 -1.43 10.17 4.45
C GLY A 387 -1.13 8.88 5.22
N PHE A 388 -2.06 7.91 5.20
CA PHE A 388 -1.84 6.60 5.79
C PHE A 388 -2.27 5.47 4.86
N HIS A 389 -1.34 4.56 4.56
CA HIS A 389 -1.52 3.52 3.54
C HIS A 389 -2.25 2.26 4.03
N HIS A 390 -2.65 2.18 5.31
CA HIS A 390 -3.27 0.96 5.85
C HIS A 390 -4.60 0.65 5.18
N GLY A 391 -5.50 1.63 5.10
CA GLY A 391 -6.82 1.50 4.46
C GLY A 391 -6.73 1.07 3.00
N GLN A 392 -5.78 1.65 2.27
CA GLN A 392 -5.46 1.25 0.89
C GLN A 392 -5.06 -0.21 0.82
N ARG A 393 -4.11 -0.63 1.64
CA ARG A 393 -3.53 -1.98 1.62
C ARG A 393 -4.55 -3.06 2.01
N VAL A 394 -5.38 -2.82 3.04
CA VAL A 394 -6.43 -3.78 3.42
C VAL A 394 -7.53 -3.86 2.35
N SER A 395 -7.85 -2.74 1.70
CA SER A 395 -8.85 -2.71 0.62
C SER A 395 -8.37 -3.45 -0.63
N ARG A 396 -7.08 -3.35 -0.96
CA ARG A 396 -6.46 -4.13 -2.05
C ARG A 396 -6.55 -5.63 -1.78
N VAL A 397 -6.16 -6.09 -0.58
CA VAL A 397 -6.29 -7.50 -0.19
C VAL A 397 -7.75 -7.98 -0.30
N LEU A 398 -8.72 -7.12 0.03
CA LEU A 398 -10.14 -7.44 -0.05
C LEU A 398 -10.60 -7.65 -1.50
N ALA A 399 -10.38 -6.66 -2.38
CA ALA A 399 -11.08 -6.59 -3.66
C ALA A 399 -10.32 -5.97 -4.83
N ALA A 400 -8.99 -5.75 -4.74
CA ALA A 400 -8.22 -5.25 -5.88
C ALA A 400 -8.62 -5.97 -7.19
N ARG A 401 -8.89 -5.17 -8.22
CA ARG A 401 -9.43 -5.64 -9.49
C ARG A 401 -8.43 -6.61 -10.12
N GLY A 402 -8.84 -7.84 -10.32
CA GLY A 402 -8.05 -8.81 -11.07
C GLY A 402 -8.27 -8.68 -12.58
N ASN A 403 -7.36 -9.27 -13.34
CA ASN A 403 -7.37 -9.31 -14.79
C ASN A 403 -7.38 -7.93 -15.47
N ASN A 404 -6.81 -6.91 -14.81
CA ASN A 404 -6.69 -5.55 -15.35
C ASN A 404 -5.28 -5.25 -15.89
N SER A 405 -4.36 -6.23 -15.82
CA SER A 405 -2.94 -6.11 -16.20
C SER A 405 -2.17 -5.06 -15.39
N ALA A 406 -2.60 -4.81 -14.15
CA ALA A 406 -1.96 -3.88 -13.22
C ALA A 406 -1.84 -4.51 -11.83
N GLY A 407 -0.80 -4.09 -11.11
CA GLY A 407 -0.58 -4.41 -9.70
C GLY A 407 -0.97 -5.83 -9.27
N MET A 408 -1.86 -5.90 -8.29
CA MET A 408 -2.22 -7.12 -7.56
C MET A 408 -3.70 -7.44 -7.68
N VAL A 409 -4.08 -8.67 -7.33
CA VAL A 409 -5.49 -9.12 -7.31
C VAL A 409 -6.01 -9.29 -5.88
N GLY A 410 -7.23 -8.85 -5.60
CA GLY A 410 -7.87 -9.04 -4.30
C GLY A 410 -8.51 -10.42 -4.16
N VAL A 411 -8.93 -10.80 -2.96
CA VAL A 411 -9.64 -12.08 -2.74
C VAL A 411 -11.00 -12.10 -3.48
N ALA A 412 -11.72 -10.97 -3.52
CA ALA A 412 -12.97 -10.78 -4.26
C ALA A 412 -12.83 -9.73 -5.38
N PRO A 413 -12.18 -10.06 -6.50
CA PRO A 413 -11.82 -9.09 -7.56
C PRO A 413 -12.99 -8.64 -8.45
N ASP A 414 -14.15 -9.31 -8.33
CA ASP A 414 -15.35 -9.07 -9.14
C ASP A 414 -16.61 -8.95 -8.27
N HIS A 415 -17.63 -8.28 -8.81
CA HIS A 415 -18.95 -8.11 -8.16
C HIS A 415 -18.87 -7.46 -6.77
N VAL A 416 -17.83 -6.66 -6.52
CA VAL A 416 -17.68 -5.86 -5.31
C VAL A 416 -17.62 -4.39 -5.69
N ARG A 417 -18.41 -3.58 -4.98
CA ARG A 417 -18.23 -2.13 -4.90
C ARG A 417 -17.76 -1.75 -3.51
N LEU A 418 -16.83 -0.82 -3.44
CA LEU A 418 -16.31 -0.32 -2.18
C LEU A 418 -16.87 1.05 -1.85
N VAL A 419 -17.14 1.25 -0.55
CA VAL A 419 -17.24 2.57 0.06
C VAL A 419 -16.20 2.69 1.15
N SER A 420 -15.29 3.65 1.01
CA SER A 420 -14.24 3.94 2.00
C SER A 420 -14.77 4.89 3.06
N LEU A 421 -14.90 4.44 4.30
CA LEU A 421 -15.32 5.25 5.43
C LEU A 421 -14.10 5.59 6.27
N GLN A 422 -13.48 6.73 5.97
CA GLN A 422 -12.18 7.10 6.48
C GLN A 422 -12.26 7.75 7.86
N ILE A 423 -11.58 7.15 8.84
CA ILE A 423 -11.50 7.62 10.23
C ILE A 423 -10.04 7.82 10.67
N SER A 424 -9.82 8.61 11.72
CA SER A 424 -8.50 8.80 12.36
C SER A 424 -8.22 7.83 13.51
N GLY A 425 -9.17 6.92 13.80
CA GLY A 425 -9.14 6.01 14.93
C GLY A 425 -9.98 6.45 16.13
N ALA A 426 -10.51 7.69 16.14
CA ALA A 426 -11.42 8.15 17.18
C ALA A 426 -12.71 7.31 17.22
N MET A 427 -13.14 6.88 18.41
CA MET A 427 -14.37 6.09 18.59
C MET A 427 -15.61 6.82 18.07
N SER A 428 -15.69 8.14 18.24
CA SER A 428 -16.81 8.94 17.72
C SER A 428 -16.95 8.80 16.20
N GLN A 429 -15.85 8.94 15.45
CA GLN A 429 -15.84 8.77 14.00
C GLN A 429 -16.16 7.33 13.59
N PHE A 430 -15.71 6.33 14.37
CA PHE A 430 -16.08 4.94 14.14
C PHE A 430 -17.60 4.72 14.26
N LEU A 431 -18.24 5.32 15.28
CA LEU A 431 -19.69 5.25 15.45
C LEU A 431 -20.44 5.96 14.30
N GLU A 432 -19.96 7.13 13.88
CA GLU A 432 -20.50 7.85 12.71
C GLU A 432 -20.34 7.05 11.41
N ALA A 433 -19.19 6.38 11.24
CA ALA A 433 -18.93 5.49 10.10
C ALA A 433 -19.85 4.27 10.10
N LEU A 434 -20.12 3.65 11.26
CA LEU A 434 -21.12 2.59 11.36
C LEU A 434 -22.52 3.08 10.98
N ASP A 435 -22.93 4.25 11.47
CA ASP A 435 -24.24 4.82 11.16
C ASP A 435 -24.36 5.17 9.67
N MET A 436 -23.32 5.70 9.05
CA MET A 436 -23.29 5.92 7.60
C MET A 436 -23.34 4.62 6.82
N ALA A 437 -22.56 3.60 7.20
CA ALA A 437 -22.59 2.29 6.52
C ALA A 437 -23.99 1.66 6.57
N ILE A 438 -24.67 1.78 7.72
CA ILE A 438 -26.06 1.35 7.89
C ILE A 438 -27.00 2.09 6.94
N ASP A 439 -26.85 3.42 6.87
CA ASP A 439 -27.71 4.28 6.06
C ASP A 439 -27.51 4.05 4.55
N LEU A 440 -26.27 3.79 4.13
CA LEU A 440 -25.93 3.40 2.77
C LEU A 440 -26.43 2.01 2.39
N GLY A 441 -26.90 1.21 3.36
CA GLY A 441 -27.43 -0.13 3.12
C GLY A 441 -26.39 -1.12 2.60
N VAL A 442 -25.14 -1.02 3.08
CA VAL A 442 -24.06 -1.91 2.63
C VAL A 442 -24.30 -3.36 3.05
N ASP A 443 -23.70 -4.30 2.31
CA ASP A 443 -23.83 -5.73 2.58
C ASP A 443 -22.84 -6.22 3.65
N VAL A 444 -21.61 -5.68 3.63
CA VAL A 444 -20.51 -6.06 4.52
C VAL A 444 -19.82 -4.80 5.06
N ILE A 445 -19.42 -4.82 6.34
CA ILE A 445 -18.53 -3.82 6.94
C ILE A 445 -17.25 -4.52 7.38
N SER A 446 -16.12 -4.13 6.78
CA SER A 446 -14.78 -4.60 7.10
C SER A 446 -14.08 -3.60 8.03
N MET A 447 -13.62 -4.07 9.19
CA MET A 447 -13.06 -3.24 10.26
C MET A 447 -11.71 -3.78 10.74
N SER A 448 -10.63 -3.21 10.22
CA SER A 448 -9.25 -3.59 10.58
C SER A 448 -8.71 -2.74 11.73
N LEU A 449 -9.50 -2.64 12.81
CA LEU A 449 -9.22 -1.83 14.00
C LEU A 449 -9.65 -2.56 15.27
N THR A 450 -9.14 -2.11 16.42
CA THR A 450 -9.50 -2.68 17.72
C THR A 450 -9.47 -1.61 18.81
N TYR A 451 -10.47 -1.61 19.68
CA TYR A 451 -10.55 -0.79 20.88
C TYR A 451 -10.51 -1.67 22.12
N HIS A 452 -9.57 -1.40 23.04
CA HIS A 452 -9.53 -2.03 24.36
C HIS A 452 -10.49 -1.32 25.30
N MET A 453 -11.53 -2.02 25.73
CA MET A 453 -12.64 -1.37 26.44
C MET A 453 -12.34 -1.01 27.89
N ASN A 454 -11.18 -1.35 28.45
CA ASN A 454 -10.85 -1.10 29.87
C ASN A 454 -10.77 0.40 30.22
N GLY A 455 -10.55 1.28 29.24
CA GLY A 455 -10.51 2.73 29.43
C GLY A 455 -11.82 3.48 29.13
N TYR A 456 -12.86 2.80 28.67
CA TYR A 456 -14.12 3.44 28.24
C TYR A 456 -15.19 3.38 29.34
N SER A 457 -15.98 4.45 29.47
CA SER A 457 -17.14 4.52 30.36
C SER A 457 -18.24 3.52 29.95
N SER A 458 -19.08 3.11 30.90
CA SER A 458 -20.21 2.21 30.63
C SER A 458 -21.14 2.71 29.52
N SER A 459 -21.34 4.03 29.43
CA SER A 459 -22.11 4.67 28.36
C SER A 459 -21.47 4.49 26.99
N GLU A 460 -20.16 4.67 26.86
CA GLU A 460 -19.45 4.47 25.59
C GLU A 460 -19.51 3.00 25.13
N LYS A 461 -19.35 2.05 26.06
CA LYS A 461 -19.50 0.62 25.73
C LYS A 461 -20.91 0.31 25.25
N ALA A 462 -21.93 0.92 25.89
CA ALA A 462 -23.33 0.74 25.51
C ALA A 462 -23.64 1.33 24.12
N LEU A 463 -23.10 2.52 23.81
CA LEU A 463 -23.25 3.15 22.49
C LEU A 463 -22.65 2.29 21.39
N LEU A 464 -21.42 1.81 21.58
CA LEU A 464 -20.74 0.91 20.66
C LEU A 464 -21.53 -0.39 20.41
N ARG A 465 -21.98 -1.03 21.49
CA ARG A 465 -22.80 -2.24 21.39
C ARG A 465 -24.12 -1.97 20.65
N THR A 466 -24.73 -0.80 20.86
CA THR A 466 -25.98 -0.41 20.22
C THR A 466 -25.78 -0.17 18.72
N ALA A 467 -24.70 0.50 18.31
CA ALA A 467 -24.36 0.71 16.90
C ALA A 467 -24.14 -0.62 16.16
N LEU A 468 -23.36 -1.54 16.75
CA LEU A 468 -23.15 -2.88 16.17
C LEU A 468 -24.44 -3.69 16.08
N LEU A 469 -25.32 -3.57 17.09
CA LEU A 469 -26.63 -4.21 17.07
C LEU A 469 -27.54 -3.63 15.96
N ARG A 470 -27.52 -2.32 15.73
CA ARG A 470 -28.29 -1.70 14.63
C ARG A 470 -27.83 -2.22 13.27
N ALA A 471 -26.53 -2.32 13.03
CA ALA A 471 -26.00 -2.90 11.79
C ALA A 471 -26.41 -4.37 11.62
N GLN A 472 -26.33 -5.16 12.69
CA GLN A 472 -26.80 -6.54 12.65
C GLN A 472 -28.31 -6.67 12.37
N GLN A 473 -29.14 -5.81 12.97
CA GLN A 473 -30.60 -5.80 12.73
C GLN A 473 -30.95 -5.45 11.28
N ARG A 474 -30.04 -4.79 10.56
CA ARG A 474 -30.14 -4.52 9.12
C ARG A 474 -29.58 -5.65 8.25
N ASN A 475 -29.24 -6.79 8.85
CA ASN A 475 -28.62 -7.93 8.17
C ASN A 475 -27.29 -7.61 7.49
N ILE A 476 -26.53 -6.64 8.03
CA ILE A 476 -25.19 -6.33 7.54
C ILE A 476 -24.19 -7.31 8.17
N VAL A 477 -23.30 -7.89 7.36
CA VAL A 477 -22.22 -8.75 7.87
C VAL A 477 -21.11 -7.87 8.41
N LEU A 478 -20.78 -8.04 9.68
CA LEU A 478 -19.73 -7.29 10.38
C LEU A 478 -18.49 -8.17 10.48
N VAL A 479 -17.34 -7.71 9.96
CA VAL A 479 -16.09 -8.47 10.03
C VAL A 479 -15.03 -7.60 10.67
N SER A 480 -14.41 -8.09 11.75
CA SER A 480 -13.51 -7.29 12.57
C SER A 480 -12.28 -8.04 13.03
N SER A 481 -11.14 -7.34 13.04
CA SER A 481 -9.88 -7.83 13.60
C SER A 481 -9.97 -8.13 15.10
N ALA A 482 -9.29 -9.19 15.54
CA ALA A 482 -9.10 -9.53 16.94
C ALA A 482 -8.02 -8.68 17.64
N GLY A 483 -7.11 -8.05 16.87
CA GLY A 483 -5.94 -7.31 17.37
C GLY A 483 -4.63 -8.11 17.33
N ASN A 484 -3.52 -7.45 17.69
CA ASN A 484 -2.14 -7.90 17.42
C ASN A 484 -1.23 -7.89 18.67
N ASP A 485 -1.81 -8.09 19.85
CA ASP A 485 -1.14 -7.91 21.14
C ASP A 485 -0.79 -9.24 21.83
N ASN A 486 -1.01 -10.38 21.15
CA ASN A 486 -0.86 -11.73 21.69
C ASN A 486 -1.62 -11.91 23.03
N MET A 487 -2.88 -11.46 23.07
CA MET A 487 -3.73 -11.53 24.25
C MET A 487 -5.12 -12.11 23.95
N ASP A 488 -5.88 -12.44 25.00
CA ASP A 488 -7.29 -12.83 24.86
C ASP A 488 -8.14 -11.62 24.45
N ALA A 489 -8.87 -11.75 23.34
CA ALA A 489 -9.76 -10.74 22.76
C ALA A 489 -11.05 -10.46 23.58
N HIS A 490 -11.13 -10.93 24.84
CA HIS A 490 -12.28 -10.75 25.74
C HIS A 490 -12.68 -9.28 26.03
N ASP A 491 -11.87 -8.29 25.67
CA ASP A 491 -12.16 -6.86 25.83
C ASP A 491 -11.92 -6.05 24.53
N CYS A 492 -11.63 -6.73 23.42
CA CYS A 492 -11.27 -6.15 22.14
C CYS A 492 -12.53 -5.94 21.28
N TYR A 493 -12.96 -4.70 21.10
CA TYR A 493 -14.11 -4.37 20.24
C TYR A 493 -13.68 -3.84 18.88
N PRO A 494 -14.45 -4.07 17.80
CA PRO A 494 -15.79 -4.69 17.79
C PRO A 494 -15.80 -6.24 17.82
N CYS A 495 -14.65 -6.91 17.72
CA CYS A 495 -14.52 -8.38 17.75
C CYS A 495 -15.36 -9.05 18.86
N TRP A 496 -15.26 -8.55 20.09
CA TRP A 496 -15.92 -9.15 21.25
C TRP A 496 -17.45 -9.18 21.18
N TYR A 497 -18.07 -8.32 20.36
CA TYR A 497 -19.52 -8.21 20.24
C TYR A 497 -20.19 -9.57 20.00
N GLY A 498 -19.57 -10.43 19.17
CA GLY A 498 -19.91 -11.85 19.05
C GLY A 498 -21.34 -12.16 18.59
N GLY A 499 -22.01 -11.21 17.93
CA GLY A 499 -23.37 -11.38 17.40
C GLY A 499 -23.45 -12.36 16.22
N PRO A 500 -24.66 -12.83 15.85
CA PRO A 500 -24.88 -13.79 14.75
C PRO A 500 -24.35 -13.35 13.39
N SER A 501 -24.29 -12.05 13.09
CA SER A 501 -23.74 -11.53 11.83
C SER A 501 -22.34 -10.90 11.99
N ALA A 502 -21.75 -10.99 13.18
CA ALA A 502 -20.43 -10.43 13.47
C ALA A 502 -19.35 -11.52 13.53
N ILE A 503 -18.28 -11.34 12.79
CA ILE A 503 -17.20 -12.33 12.62
C ILE A 503 -15.92 -11.71 13.15
N CYS A 504 -15.40 -12.26 14.24
CA CYS A 504 -14.08 -11.88 14.75
C CYS A 504 -12.97 -12.72 14.12
N VAL A 505 -11.95 -12.03 13.59
CA VAL A 505 -10.87 -12.62 12.77
C VAL A 505 -9.52 -12.48 13.44
N THR A 506 -8.80 -13.59 13.58
CA THR A 506 -7.40 -13.62 14.03
C THR A 506 -6.43 -13.96 12.88
N ALA A 507 -5.14 -13.74 13.07
CA ALA A 507 -4.12 -13.92 12.04
C ALA A 507 -3.38 -15.27 12.14
N LEU A 508 -3.11 -15.84 10.98
CA LEU A 508 -2.25 -16.99 10.78
C LEU A 508 -0.91 -16.56 10.17
N ASN A 509 0.12 -17.35 10.43
CA ASN A 509 1.32 -17.34 9.60
C ASN A 509 0.95 -17.73 8.16
N ASN A 510 1.57 -17.08 7.18
CA ASN A 510 1.43 -17.44 5.76
C ASN A 510 2.30 -18.66 5.43
N ASP A 511 2.00 -19.78 6.10
CA ASP A 511 2.67 -21.06 5.97
C ASP A 511 1.69 -22.20 5.67
N ALA A 512 2.19 -23.41 5.45
CA ALA A 512 1.36 -24.57 5.14
C ALA A 512 0.68 -25.18 6.39
N ASN A 513 1.01 -24.69 7.58
CA ASN A 513 0.68 -25.36 8.83
C ASN A 513 -0.54 -24.74 9.53
N ASN A 514 -1.18 -23.70 8.97
CA ASN A 514 -2.33 -23.02 9.59
C ASN A 514 -2.09 -22.72 11.08
N THR A 515 -0.92 -22.15 11.38
CA THR A 515 -0.53 -21.79 12.75
C THR A 515 -0.88 -20.33 13.02
N LEU A 516 -1.33 -20.03 14.24
CA LEU A 516 -1.56 -18.65 14.66
C LEU A 516 -0.24 -17.86 14.62
N ALA A 517 -0.28 -16.64 14.10
CA ALA A 517 0.88 -15.77 14.15
C ALA A 517 1.15 -15.34 15.60
N ASN A 518 2.43 -15.19 15.97
CA ASN A 518 2.83 -14.95 17.37
C ASN A 518 2.27 -13.65 17.98
N PHE A 519 1.87 -12.68 17.16
CA PHE A 519 1.25 -11.44 17.60
C PHE A 519 -0.28 -11.55 17.75
N SER A 520 -0.90 -12.63 17.26
CA SER A 520 -2.35 -12.65 17.07
C SER A 520 -3.10 -12.71 18.39
N ASN A 521 -4.11 -11.85 18.54
CA ASN A 521 -5.06 -12.01 19.65
C ASN A 521 -5.91 -13.27 19.46
N PHE A 522 -6.30 -13.87 20.57
CA PHE A 522 -6.89 -15.21 20.62
C PHE A 522 -8.10 -15.26 21.56
N GLY A 523 -8.61 -16.47 21.79
CA GLY A 523 -9.62 -16.72 22.80
C GLY A 523 -11.00 -17.04 22.24
N ASN A 524 -11.92 -17.35 23.14
CA ASN A 524 -13.22 -17.93 22.80
C ASN A 524 -14.19 -16.97 22.10
N ARG A 525 -13.80 -15.72 21.85
CA ARG A 525 -14.59 -14.71 21.12
C ARG A 525 -14.15 -14.57 19.66
N VAL A 526 -12.98 -15.10 19.32
CA VAL A 526 -12.50 -15.16 17.95
C VAL A 526 -13.25 -16.27 17.22
N ASP A 527 -13.84 -15.97 16.07
CA ASP A 527 -14.67 -16.93 15.33
C ASP A 527 -13.83 -17.77 14.34
N ILE A 528 -12.91 -17.13 13.62
CA ILE A 528 -12.16 -17.70 12.50
C ILE A 528 -10.75 -17.11 12.39
N ALA A 529 -9.82 -17.83 11.78
CA ALA A 529 -8.49 -17.32 11.47
C ALA A 529 -8.25 -17.23 9.95
N ALA A 530 -7.46 -16.26 9.49
CA ALA A 530 -7.02 -16.17 8.09
C ALA A 530 -5.56 -15.71 8.02
N PHE A 531 -4.92 -15.83 6.86
CA PHE A 531 -3.52 -15.43 6.71
C PHE A 531 -3.31 -13.95 7.03
N GLY A 532 -2.36 -13.65 7.89
CA GLY A 532 -2.08 -12.29 8.35
C GLY A 532 -0.61 -11.98 8.54
N THR A 533 0.33 -12.87 8.21
CA THR A 533 1.78 -12.61 8.27
C THR A 533 2.34 -12.50 6.86
N SER A 534 3.12 -11.46 6.58
CA SER A 534 3.80 -11.26 5.29
C SER A 534 2.83 -11.36 4.11
N ILE A 535 1.73 -10.62 4.19
CA ILE A 535 0.72 -10.53 3.14
C ILE A 535 1.15 -9.45 2.15
N TYR A 536 1.35 -9.83 0.89
CA TYR A 536 1.61 -8.85 -0.17
C TYR A 536 0.40 -7.92 -0.31
N SER A 537 0.63 -6.63 -0.16
CA SER A 537 -0.40 -5.59 -0.14
C SER A 537 -0.14 -4.43 -1.13
N GLY A 538 0.96 -4.54 -1.90
CA GLY A 538 1.35 -3.63 -2.96
C GLY A 538 1.73 -2.22 -2.50
N SER A 539 2.23 -1.42 -3.44
CA SER A 539 2.50 0.01 -3.24
C SER A 539 1.73 0.86 -4.25
N LEU A 540 1.54 2.15 -3.94
CA LEU A 540 1.13 3.15 -4.94
C LEU A 540 2.32 3.67 -5.73
N VAL A 541 3.54 3.45 -5.23
CA VAL A 541 4.79 3.81 -5.90
C VAL A 541 5.17 2.68 -6.86
N PRO A 542 5.27 2.95 -8.18
CA PRO A 542 5.67 1.93 -9.15
C PRO A 542 7.02 1.29 -8.79
N GLY A 543 7.12 -0.04 -8.92
CA GLY A 543 8.32 -0.82 -8.62
C GLY A 543 8.62 -1.02 -7.12
N VAL A 544 7.80 -0.46 -6.23
CA VAL A 544 7.92 -0.70 -4.79
C VAL A 544 6.97 -1.82 -4.39
N HIS A 545 7.53 -2.84 -3.72
CA HIS A 545 6.80 -4.00 -3.24
C HIS A 545 6.67 -3.95 -1.72
N VAL A 546 5.46 -4.15 -1.21
CA VAL A 546 5.18 -4.05 0.22
C VAL A 546 4.43 -5.29 0.71
N TRP A 547 4.94 -5.84 1.81
CA TRP A 547 4.29 -6.86 2.60
C TRP A 547 3.85 -6.26 3.93
N SER A 548 2.75 -6.76 4.47
CA SER A 548 2.22 -6.28 5.73
C SER A 548 1.75 -7.45 6.60
N SER A 549 1.83 -7.26 7.91
CA SER A 549 1.46 -8.26 8.90
C SER A 549 0.48 -7.67 9.92
N GLY A 550 -0.48 -8.49 10.34
CA GLY A 550 -1.51 -8.14 11.31
C GLY A 550 -2.83 -8.86 11.02
N ALA A 551 -3.66 -9.03 12.05
CA ALA A 551 -5.07 -9.43 11.92
C ALA A 551 -5.87 -8.46 11.03
N SER A 552 -5.38 -7.22 10.87
CA SER A 552 -5.83 -6.25 9.87
C SER A 552 -5.77 -6.74 8.42
N PHE A 553 -4.87 -7.67 8.08
CA PHE A 553 -4.73 -8.26 6.75
C PHE A 553 -5.47 -9.60 6.61
N ALA A 554 -5.74 -10.28 7.73
CA ALA A 554 -6.62 -11.44 7.77
C ALA A 554 -8.10 -11.04 7.62
N THR A 555 -8.50 -9.95 8.27
CA THR A 555 -9.87 -9.38 8.25
C THR A 555 -10.43 -9.18 6.83
N PRO A 556 -9.74 -8.49 5.90
CA PRO A 556 -10.24 -8.29 4.53
C PRO A 556 -10.41 -9.60 3.75
N MET A 557 -9.62 -10.65 4.02
CA MET A 557 -9.82 -11.96 3.37
C MET A 557 -11.15 -12.60 3.77
N VAL A 558 -11.50 -12.51 5.05
CA VAL A 558 -12.80 -12.99 5.56
C VAL A 558 -13.95 -12.12 5.05
N SER A 559 -13.76 -10.80 5.00
CA SER A 559 -14.74 -9.87 4.40
C SER A 559 -14.99 -10.19 2.92
N ALA A 560 -13.94 -10.52 2.17
CA ALA A 560 -14.04 -10.94 0.78
C ALA A 560 -14.75 -12.30 0.63
N GLY A 561 -14.46 -13.28 1.51
CA GLY A 561 -15.20 -14.55 1.56
C GLY A 561 -16.69 -14.33 1.84
N ALA A 562 -17.04 -13.42 2.75
CA ALA A 562 -18.42 -13.01 2.98
C ALA A 562 -19.05 -12.37 1.73
N ALA A 563 -18.35 -11.45 1.07
CA ALA A 563 -18.81 -10.82 -0.16
C ALA A 563 -19.05 -11.84 -1.30
N ILE A 564 -18.16 -12.81 -1.47
CA ILE A 564 -18.32 -13.88 -2.46
C ILE A 564 -19.60 -14.68 -2.19
N LEU A 565 -19.85 -15.10 -0.95
CA LEU A 565 -21.08 -15.83 -0.59
C LEU A 565 -22.34 -14.99 -0.85
N LEU A 566 -22.32 -13.71 -0.46
CA LEU A 566 -23.44 -12.78 -0.68
C LEU A 566 -23.71 -12.56 -2.17
N SER A 567 -22.66 -12.50 -2.99
CA SER A 567 -22.76 -12.35 -4.45
C SER A 567 -23.49 -13.55 -5.07
N LEU A 568 -23.30 -14.74 -4.51
CA LEU A 568 -23.98 -15.99 -4.90
C LEU A 568 -25.42 -16.10 -4.38
N GLY A 569 -25.94 -15.06 -3.69
CA GLY A 569 -27.30 -15.03 -3.16
C GLY A 569 -27.48 -15.70 -1.80
N VAL A 570 -26.39 -16.03 -1.09
CA VAL A 570 -26.47 -16.49 0.30
C VAL A 570 -27.06 -15.36 1.16
N GLN A 571 -28.01 -15.71 2.04
CA GLN A 571 -28.58 -14.71 2.96
C GLN A 571 -27.53 -14.25 3.99
N PRO A 572 -27.46 -12.95 4.33
CA PRO A 572 -26.45 -12.45 5.27
C PRO A 572 -26.41 -13.17 6.62
N SER A 573 -27.56 -13.55 7.16
CA SER A 573 -27.69 -14.30 8.42
C SER A 573 -27.04 -15.70 8.38
N ARG A 574 -26.71 -16.21 7.19
CA ARG A 574 -26.08 -17.52 6.99
C ARG A 574 -24.58 -17.45 6.72
N VAL A 575 -24.08 -16.30 6.30
CA VAL A 575 -22.67 -16.10 5.90
C VAL A 575 -21.71 -16.55 6.99
N LYS A 576 -21.89 -16.06 8.23
CA LYS A 576 -21.05 -16.46 9.36
C LYS A 576 -21.04 -17.98 9.54
N SER A 577 -22.22 -18.61 9.58
CA SER A 577 -22.34 -20.05 9.81
C SER A 577 -21.65 -20.90 8.73
N ILE A 578 -21.69 -20.47 7.47
CA ILE A 578 -21.03 -21.16 6.37
C ILE A 578 -19.51 -21.02 6.49
N LEU A 579 -19.01 -19.80 6.69
CA LEU A 579 -17.57 -19.55 6.81
C LEU A 579 -16.96 -20.34 7.98
N VAL A 580 -17.59 -20.32 9.17
CA VAL A 580 -17.06 -20.99 10.36
C VAL A 580 -17.13 -22.51 10.28
N SER A 581 -18.16 -23.07 9.62
CA SER A 581 -18.32 -24.53 9.48
C SER A 581 -17.49 -25.13 8.35
N SER A 582 -16.91 -24.30 7.47
CA SER A 582 -16.15 -24.74 6.30
C SER A 582 -14.63 -24.62 6.49
N THR A 583 -14.16 -24.39 7.72
CA THR A 583 -12.77 -24.08 8.02
C THR A 583 -11.83 -25.29 7.99
N ASP A 584 -10.55 -25.03 7.67
CA ASP A 584 -9.49 -26.03 7.78
C ASP A 584 -8.96 -26.11 9.22
N PRO A 585 -8.51 -27.29 9.70
CA PRO A 585 -7.96 -27.41 11.05
C PRO A 585 -6.72 -26.55 11.30
N LEU A 586 -6.61 -26.01 12.52
CA LEU A 586 -5.40 -25.33 13.01
C LEU A 586 -4.42 -26.31 13.65
N GLN A 587 -3.13 -26.10 13.41
CA GLN A 587 -2.04 -26.82 14.10
C GLN A 587 -1.58 -26.05 15.36
N GLY A 588 -1.10 -26.76 16.40
CA GLY A 588 -0.53 -26.18 17.63
C GLY A 588 -1.39 -26.28 18.91
N SER A 589 -0.80 -26.67 20.04
CA SER A 589 -1.45 -27.48 21.09
C SER A 589 -2.28 -26.79 22.20
N ASN A 590 -2.59 -25.49 22.18
CA ASN A 590 -3.34 -24.89 23.30
C ASN A 590 -4.81 -24.55 22.97
N LYS A 591 -5.75 -25.37 23.44
CA LYS A 591 -7.21 -25.19 23.25
C LYS A 591 -7.75 -23.89 23.83
N HIS A 592 -7.05 -23.24 24.77
CA HIS A 592 -7.46 -21.95 25.35
C HIS A 592 -7.06 -20.73 24.52
N ILE A 593 -6.25 -20.92 23.48
CA ILE A 593 -5.65 -19.86 22.63
C ILE A 593 -6.21 -19.97 21.19
N ARG A 594 -7.19 -20.85 20.94
CA ARG A 594 -7.71 -21.06 19.59
C ARG A 594 -8.99 -20.26 19.34
N PRO A 595 -9.22 -19.79 18.10
CA PRO A 595 -10.55 -19.36 17.67
C PRO A 595 -11.56 -20.50 17.82
N ARG A 596 -12.84 -20.16 17.78
CA ARG A 596 -13.96 -21.13 17.85
C ARG A 596 -13.93 -22.14 16.69
N SER A 597 -13.36 -21.75 15.56
CA SER A 597 -13.32 -22.55 14.34
C SER A 597 -11.87 -22.71 13.87
N GLY A 598 -11.64 -22.94 12.59
CA GLY A 598 -10.33 -23.11 12.00
C GLY A 598 -9.84 -21.96 11.12
N ALA A 599 -8.95 -22.29 10.19
CA ALA A 599 -8.46 -21.41 9.15
C ALA A 599 -9.52 -21.24 8.05
N LEU A 600 -9.62 -20.02 7.51
CA LEU A 600 -10.52 -19.66 6.43
C LEU A 600 -10.26 -20.53 5.19
N ASN A 601 -11.30 -21.22 4.72
CA ASN A 601 -11.30 -21.96 3.46
C ASN A 601 -12.51 -21.52 2.63
N ILE A 602 -12.28 -20.60 1.70
CA ILE A 602 -13.32 -20.00 0.86
C ILE A 602 -13.86 -21.04 -0.13
N LEU A 603 -13.02 -21.93 -0.66
CA LEU A 603 -13.44 -22.98 -1.59
C LEU A 603 -14.48 -23.90 -0.96
N SER A 604 -14.19 -24.44 0.23
CA SER A 604 -15.13 -25.25 1.01
C SER A 604 -16.41 -24.48 1.35
N SER A 605 -16.28 -23.19 1.69
CA SER A 605 -17.42 -22.32 1.98
C SER A 605 -18.37 -22.16 0.78
N VAL A 606 -17.80 -21.94 -0.42
CA VAL A 606 -18.55 -21.82 -1.67
C VAL A 606 -19.19 -23.16 -2.05
N GLN A 607 -18.46 -24.26 -1.96
CA GLN A 607 -18.99 -25.61 -2.24
C GLN A 607 -20.16 -25.95 -1.32
N ASN A 608 -20.04 -25.69 -0.02
CA ASN A 608 -21.10 -25.89 0.96
C ASN A 608 -22.32 -25.01 0.65
N ALA A 609 -22.11 -23.75 0.27
CA ALA A 609 -23.22 -22.87 -0.12
C ALA A 609 -23.94 -23.40 -1.38
N ILE A 610 -23.21 -23.83 -2.41
CA ILE A 610 -23.80 -24.41 -3.62
C ILE A 610 -24.65 -25.65 -3.27
N GLN A 611 -24.12 -26.56 -2.46
CA GLN A 611 -24.82 -27.78 -2.04
C GLN A 611 -26.06 -27.49 -1.20
N MET A 612 -25.95 -26.63 -0.18
CA MET A 612 -27.03 -26.35 0.76
C MET A 612 -28.17 -25.54 0.14
N TYR A 613 -27.86 -24.63 -0.79
CA TYR A 613 -28.86 -23.71 -1.35
C TYR A 613 -29.28 -24.06 -2.78
N GLY A 614 -28.78 -25.17 -3.34
CA GLY A 614 -29.17 -25.67 -4.65
C GLY A 614 -28.98 -24.62 -5.75
N LEU A 615 -27.89 -23.85 -5.66
CA LEU A 615 -27.57 -22.80 -6.63
C LEU A 615 -27.49 -23.43 -8.02
N ARG A 616 -28.13 -22.80 -9.01
CA ARG A 616 -28.19 -23.32 -10.38
C ARG A 616 -27.18 -22.61 -11.25
N THR A 617 -26.45 -23.38 -12.05
CA THR A 617 -25.49 -22.87 -13.02
C THR A 617 -26.18 -22.07 -14.12
N THR A 618 -25.46 -21.12 -14.71
CA THR A 618 -25.95 -20.33 -15.86
C THR A 618 -25.99 -21.14 -17.15
N ASN A 619 -25.22 -22.23 -17.24
CA ASN A 619 -25.23 -23.13 -18.40
C ASN A 619 -26.42 -24.10 -18.38
N ARG A 620 -27.46 -23.81 -19.16
CA ARG A 620 -28.56 -24.75 -19.49
C ARG A 620 -28.17 -25.84 -20.49
N ASN A 621 -26.94 -25.84 -21.04
CA ASN A 621 -26.57 -26.68 -22.20
C ASN A 621 -25.58 -27.83 -21.94
N LEU A 622 -25.30 -28.22 -20.68
CA LEU A 622 -24.42 -29.38 -20.38
C LEU A 622 -25.15 -30.63 -19.88
N ARG A 623 -26.49 -30.65 -19.90
CA ARG A 623 -27.29 -31.89 -19.73
C ARG A 623 -27.79 -32.39 -21.08
N ALA A 624 -26.87 -32.67 -22.01
CA ALA A 624 -27.16 -33.44 -23.21
C ALA A 624 -25.86 -33.98 -23.84
N THR A 625 -25.06 -34.75 -23.10
CA THR A 625 -24.17 -35.81 -23.63
C THR A 625 -23.37 -36.43 -22.47
N SER A 626 -23.95 -37.46 -21.84
CA SER A 626 -23.29 -38.72 -21.47
C SER A 626 -24.33 -39.62 -20.81
#